data_AF-A0A2V9TWZ9-F1
#
_entry.id   AF-A0A2V9TWZ9-F1
#
_cell.length_a   1.000
_cell.length_b   1.000
_cell.length_c   1.000
_cell.angle_alpha   90.00
_cell.angle_beta   90.00
_cell.angle_gamma   90.00
#
_symmetry.space_group_name_H-M   'P 1'
#
loop_
_entity.id
_entity.type
_entity.pdbx_description
1 polymer ?
#
loop_
_entity_poly.entity_id
_entity_poly.type
_entity_poly.pdbx_seq_one_letter_code
_entity_poly.pdbx_strand_id
1 'polypeptide(L)' 'MREVVLVSSVRTPVGRAFKGTLRATRPDELGAVAIKGALERVPQL' A
#
# COMPACT_ATOMS: atom_id res chain seq x y z
N MET A 1 -27.93 2.31 11.56
CA MET A 1 -27.55 2.17 10.14
C MET A 1 -26.07 1.76 10.12
N ARG A 2 -25.71 0.57 9.62
CA ARG A 2 -24.30 0.18 9.42
C ARG A 2 -24.02 0.30 7.93
N GLU A 3 -23.43 1.42 7.53
CA GLU A 3 -23.09 1.65 6.14
C GLU A 3 -21.73 1.05 5.83
N VAL A 4 -21.62 0.38 4.68
CA VAL A 4 -20.36 -0.17 4.19
C VAL A 4 -19.70 0.90 3.33
N VAL A 5 -18.57 1.42 3.81
CA VAL A 5 -17.84 2.51 3.15
C VAL A 5 -16.40 2.11 2.89
N LEU A 6 -15.83 2.63 1.79
CA LEU A 6 -14.40 2.54 1.50
C LEU A 6 -13.70 3.78 2.08
N VAL A 7 -13.01 3.61 3.21
CA VAL A 7 -12.38 4.73 3.95
C VAL A 7 -11.06 5.17 3.32
N SER A 8 -10.26 4.24 2.80
CA SER A 8 -8.96 4.51 2.17
C SER A 8 -8.65 3.44 1.13
N SER A 9 -7.98 3.84 0.03
CA SER A 9 -7.54 2.94 -1.04
C SER A 9 -6.21 3.42 -1.59
N VAL A 10 -5.18 2.57 -1.51
CA VAL A 10 -3.81 2.84 -1.92
C VAL A 10 -3.21 1.63 -2.62
N ARG A 11 -2.08 1.83 -3.28
CA ARG A 11 -1.31 0.78 -3.93
C ARG A 11 0.18 1.09 -3.86
N THR A 12 1.00 0.07 -4.00
CA THR A 12 2.42 0.26 -4.31
C THR A 12 2.62 0.70 -5.76
N PRO A 13 3.75 1.32 -6.09
CA PRO A 13 4.21 1.44 -7.46
C PRO A 13 4.42 0.07 -8.11
N VAL A 14 4.44 0.03 -9.44
CA VAL A 14 4.72 -1.20 -10.20
C VAL A 14 6.16 -1.15 -10.70
N GLY A 15 6.95 -2.15 -10.31
CA GLY A 15 8.31 -2.34 -10.81
C GLY A 15 8.34 -3.26 -12.04
N ARG A 16 9.25 -3.01 -12.97
CA ARG A 16 9.59 -3.96 -14.03
C ARG A 16 10.27 -5.19 -13.42
N ALA A 17 9.90 -6.39 -13.87
CA ALA A 17 10.58 -7.63 -13.47
C ALA A 17 12.08 -7.58 -13.81
N PHE A 18 12.92 -8.11 -12.91
CA PHE A 18 14.39 -8.25 -13.01
C PHE A 18 15.23 -6.98 -13.19
N LYS A 19 14.74 -5.96 -13.91
CA LYS A 19 15.46 -4.71 -14.23
C LYS A 19 14.80 -3.46 -13.63
N GLY A 20 13.74 -3.62 -12.82
CA GLY A 20 13.06 -2.51 -12.15
C GLY A 20 13.68 -2.16 -10.79
N THR A 21 13.28 -1.01 -10.27
CA THR A 21 13.76 -0.46 -8.98
C THR A 21 13.36 -1.31 -7.78
N LEU A 22 12.18 -1.95 -7.83
CA LEU A 22 11.66 -2.76 -6.74
C LEU A 22 12.11 -4.23 -6.78
N ARG A 23 13.02 -4.60 -7.69
CA ARG A 23 13.40 -6.02 -7.91
C ARG A 23 14.00 -6.72 -6.70
N ALA A 24 14.61 -5.95 -5.80
CA ALA A 24 15.28 -6.44 -4.60
C ALA A 24 14.46 -6.20 -3.33
N THR A 25 13.29 -5.57 -3.45
CA THR A 25 12.39 -5.34 -2.32
C THR A 25 11.59 -6.60 -2.05
N ARG A 26 11.51 -7.01 -0.77
CA ARG A 26 10.72 -8.20 -0.44
C ARG A 26 9.21 -7.88 -0.53
N PRO A 27 8.36 -8.84 -0.94
CA PRO A 27 6.92 -8.59 -1.07
C PRO A 27 6.23 -8.14 0.23
N ASP A 28 6.69 -8.60 1.39
CA ASP A 28 6.17 -8.18 2.70
C ASP A 28 6.51 -6.72 3.01
N GLU A 29 7.67 -6.21 2.59
CA GLU A 29 8.01 -4.79 2.70
C GLU A 29 7.10 -3.93 1.82
N LEU A 30 6.79 -4.39 0.60
CA LEU A 30 5.80 -3.73 -0.26
C LEU A 30 4.41 -3.71 0.38
N GLY A 31 4.02 -4.79 1.06
CA GLY A 31 2.80 -4.86 1.86
C GLY A 31 2.80 -3.83 3.00
N ALA A 32 3.90 -3.74 3.75
CA ALA A 32 4.05 -2.77 4.83
C ALA A 32 3.93 -1.31 4.34
N VAL A 33 4.53 -0.98 3.19
CA VAL A 33 4.40 0.34 2.55
C VAL A 33 2.94 0.64 2.18
N ALA A 34 2.21 -0.34 1.63
CA ALA A 34 0.79 -0.16 1.31
C ALA A 34 -0.06 0.09 2.56
N ILE A 35 0.16 -0.68 3.64
CA ILE A 35 -0.54 -0.50 4.91
C ILE A 35 -0.24 0.88 5.50
N LYS A 36 1.04 1.27 5.54
CA LYS A 36 1.45 2.58 6.05
C LYS A 36 0.77 3.72 5.30
N GLY A 37 0.79 3.69 3.96
CA GLY A 37 0.13 4.71 3.14
C GLY A 37 -1.40 4.74 3.30
N ALA A 38 -2.03 3.59 3.61
CA ALA A 38 -3.46 3.54 3.89
C ALA A 38 -3.81 4.27 5.20
N LEU A 39 -3.00 4.05 6.25
CA LEU A 39 -3.15 4.67 7.57
C LEU A 39 -2.82 6.17 7.54
N GLU A 40 -1.78 6.59 6.80
CA GLU A 40 -1.42 8.02 6.65
C GLU A 40 -2.56 8.87 6.07
N ARG A 41 -3.46 8.29 5.28
CA ARG A 41 -4.66 8.99 4.76
C ARG A 41 -5.79 9.12 5.77
N VAL A 42 -5.68 8.45 6.92
CA VAL A 42 -6.71 8.41 7.96
C VAL A 42 -6.03 8.70 9.32
N PRO A 43 -5.58 9.94 9.56
CA PRO A 43 -4.74 10.30 10.71
C PRO A 43 -5.42 10.13 12.08
N GLN A 44 -6.74 9.93 12.10
CA GLN A 44 -7.51 9.65 13.32
C GLN A 44 -7.56 8.16 13.73
N LEU A 45 -6.93 7.25 12.97
CA LEU A 45 -6.74 5.83 13.31
C LEU A 45 -5.44 5.63 14.09
#